data_AF-A0A5N5WS63-F1
#
_entry.id   AF-A0A5N5WS63-F1
#
_cell.length_a   1.000
_cell.length_b   1.000
_cell.length_c   1.000
_cell.angle_alpha   90.00
_cell.angle_beta   90.00
_cell.angle_gamma   90.00
#
_symmetry.space_group_name_H-M   'P 1'
#
loop_
_entity.id
_entity.type
_entity.pdbx_description
1 polymer ?
#
loop_
_entity_poly.entity_id
_entity_poly.type
_entity_poly.pdbx_seq_one_letter_code
_entity_poly.pdbx_strand_id
1 'polypeptide(L)'
;MINIGEVQIAKQKRLLKAKTEELRAVKQRMEEGWALAKQLSACPAPTEEPRQREPALLVELRQELARKDGEISVAQGRLRQVEDDAIARERSFSERVSKLEQQLALGKEQVESSFVNEFQSLRVEPQARNEQLVRQQLDTERQQLVIYNKELVAQNQEIMTKGQMLQASHDQLQLQLHDSLMTIKRGSDSALGHALYLQHELATAQSPAENVMKEAHESMVRSNEIEAGLRQSMSDLKHACDLTIAQERADADQARSYANEDRKQVSALRAENNDLQNRIAQRTIDILENRLKKWEGSCSSQEIRKRLSGNVGSISTALAQCQVKTSEQQTEIDELRRQLSQAKQGLVWLSEQEKKARVEDSVSWSKKNRVLEAECQSLRIKVSDASPLTPVRRQGRSPPTIP
;
A
#
# COMPACT_ATOMS: atom_id res chain seq x y z
N MET A 1 10.28 -163.99 197.10
CA MET A 1 10.79 -164.50 195.81
C MET A 1 10.10 -163.73 194.69
N ILE A 2 10.66 -163.77 193.49
CA ILE A 2 10.21 -163.07 192.27
C ILE A 2 10.90 -161.70 192.15
N ASN A 3 12.11 -161.66 191.61
CA ASN A 3 12.51 -161.72 190.18
C ASN A 3 12.62 -160.34 189.53
N ILE A 4 13.63 -159.62 190.03
CA ILE A 4 14.26 -158.44 189.43
C ILE A 4 14.89 -158.79 188.05
N GLY A 5 15.13 -160.07 187.76
CA GLY A 5 15.70 -160.52 186.48
C GLY A 5 14.75 -160.42 185.28
N GLU A 6 13.44 -160.46 185.47
CA GLU A 6 12.50 -160.61 184.34
C GLU A 6 12.18 -159.28 183.64
N VAL A 7 12.15 -158.15 184.38
CA VAL A 7 11.82 -156.84 183.82
C VAL A 7 12.96 -156.27 182.97
N GLN A 8 14.21 -156.50 183.37
CA GLN A 8 15.40 -156.05 182.64
C GLN A 8 15.55 -156.80 181.29
N ILE A 9 15.25 -158.10 181.28
CA ILE A 9 15.27 -158.95 180.08
C ILE A 9 14.16 -158.54 179.11
N ALA A 10 12.97 -158.20 179.61
CA ALA A 10 11.86 -157.76 178.76
C ALA A 10 12.17 -156.43 178.04
N LYS A 11 12.84 -155.49 178.73
CA LYS A 11 13.17 -154.18 178.14
C LYS A 11 14.27 -154.29 177.07
N GLN A 12 15.31 -155.10 177.31
CA GLN A 12 16.34 -155.35 176.31
C GLN A 12 15.82 -156.11 175.09
N LYS A 13 14.88 -157.05 175.27
CA LYS A 13 14.19 -157.72 174.15
C LYS A 13 13.40 -156.74 173.28
N ARG A 14 12.74 -155.73 173.87
CA ARG A 14 12.04 -154.68 173.08
C ARG A 14 13.01 -153.81 172.28
N LEU A 15 14.15 -153.44 172.86
CA LEU A 15 15.14 -152.61 172.18
C LEU A 15 15.79 -153.34 170.99
N LEU A 16 16.11 -154.63 171.17
CA LEU A 16 16.67 -155.47 170.11
C LEU A 16 15.68 -155.66 168.95
N LYS A 17 14.38 -155.80 169.27
CA LYS A 17 13.31 -155.93 168.27
C LYS A 17 13.14 -154.66 167.44
N ALA A 18 13.10 -153.50 168.11
CA ALA A 18 13.02 -152.20 167.44
C ALA A 18 14.22 -151.93 166.52
N LYS A 19 15.45 -152.26 166.97
CA LYS A 19 16.66 -152.06 166.16
C LYS A 19 16.75 -153.02 164.97
N THR A 20 16.21 -154.23 165.08
CA THR A 20 16.14 -155.17 163.94
C THR A 20 15.08 -154.76 162.91
N GLU A 21 13.99 -154.11 163.33
CA GLU A 21 12.98 -153.56 162.42
C GLU A 21 13.48 -152.34 161.65
N GLU A 22 14.23 -151.42 162.29
CA GLU A 22 14.89 -150.30 161.58
C GLU A 22 15.90 -150.78 160.52
N LEU A 23 16.70 -151.79 160.85
CA LEU A 23 17.71 -152.34 159.93
C LEU A 23 17.04 -153.02 158.71
N ARG A 24 15.87 -153.63 158.91
CA ARG A 24 15.08 -154.22 157.83
C ARG A 24 14.52 -153.13 156.90
N ALA A 25 14.02 -152.03 157.45
CA ALA A 25 13.46 -150.92 156.68
C ALA A 25 14.52 -150.15 155.85
N VAL A 26 15.76 -150.03 156.33
CA VAL A 26 16.85 -149.38 155.58
C VAL A 26 17.34 -150.27 154.44
N LYS A 27 17.41 -151.59 154.65
CA LYS A 27 17.82 -152.52 153.60
C LYS A 27 16.84 -152.56 152.44
N GLN A 28 15.53 -152.50 152.74
CA GLN A 28 14.49 -152.45 151.72
C GLN A 28 14.54 -151.16 150.87
N ARG A 29 14.79 -149.99 151.48
CA ARG A 29 14.98 -148.73 150.74
C ARG A 29 16.23 -148.73 149.85
N MET A 30 17.29 -149.41 150.29
CA MET A 30 18.50 -149.54 149.48
C MET A 30 18.27 -150.45 148.27
N GLU A 31 17.51 -151.54 148.44
CA GLU A 31 17.13 -152.44 147.35
C GLU A 31 16.17 -151.77 146.35
N GLU A 32 15.22 -150.96 146.81
CA GLU A 32 14.34 -150.15 145.96
C GLU A 32 15.10 -149.07 145.17
N GLY A 33 16.05 -148.37 145.80
CA GLY A 33 16.91 -147.40 145.13
C GLY A 33 17.82 -148.06 144.09
N TRP A 34 18.31 -149.26 144.36
CA TRP A 34 19.12 -150.01 143.42
C TRP A 34 18.28 -150.57 142.24
N ALA A 35 17.02 -150.91 142.47
CA ALA A 35 16.08 -151.30 141.42
C ALA A 35 15.75 -150.12 140.46
N LEU A 36 15.59 -148.89 141.00
CA LEU A 36 15.34 -147.70 140.19
C LEU A 36 16.57 -147.33 139.34
N ALA A 37 17.78 -147.44 139.92
CA ALA A 37 19.02 -147.24 139.18
C ALA A 37 19.20 -148.28 138.06
N LYS A 38 18.77 -149.53 138.29
CA LYS A 38 18.77 -150.58 137.26
C LYS A 38 17.74 -150.34 136.15
N GLN A 39 16.56 -149.79 136.47
CA GLN A 39 15.58 -149.39 135.45
C GLN A 39 16.07 -148.23 134.57
N LEU A 40 16.83 -147.29 135.14
CA LEU A 40 17.45 -146.19 134.38
C LEU A 40 18.69 -146.60 133.58
N SER A 41 19.30 -147.74 133.89
CA SER A 41 20.52 -148.21 133.21
C SER A 41 20.30 -149.38 132.23
N ALA A 42 19.11 -149.99 132.19
CA ALA A 42 18.85 -151.19 131.38
C ALA A 42 17.63 -151.09 130.43
N CYS A 43 17.32 -149.90 129.90
CA CYS A 43 16.48 -149.77 128.70
C CYS A 43 17.22 -149.02 127.58
N PRO A 44 17.08 -149.46 126.31
CA PRO A 44 18.00 -149.13 125.22
C PRO A 44 17.53 -147.89 124.43
N ALA A 45 18.48 -147.07 123.94
CA ALA A 45 18.29 -146.27 122.74
C ALA A 45 18.06 -147.22 121.55
N PRO A 46 17.13 -146.93 120.61
CA PRO A 46 17.38 -145.94 119.55
C PRO A 46 16.10 -145.14 119.18
N THR A 47 16.05 -144.08 118.37
CA THR A 47 16.72 -143.63 117.14
C THR A 47 16.42 -142.12 117.05
N GLU A 48 17.34 -141.14 116.97
CA GLU A 48 18.38 -140.89 115.97
C GLU A 48 17.89 -141.04 114.52
N GLU A 49 17.04 -140.11 114.05
CA GLU A 49 16.82 -139.93 112.60
C GLU A 49 16.50 -138.49 112.07
N PRO A 50 16.65 -137.37 112.82
CA PRO A 50 16.76 -136.06 112.16
C PRO A 50 18.11 -135.35 112.36
N ARG A 51 19.10 -135.96 113.04
CA ARG A 51 20.39 -135.29 113.33
C ARG A 51 21.42 -135.29 112.20
N GLN A 52 21.16 -135.98 111.09
CA GLN A 52 22.03 -135.94 109.89
C GLN A 52 21.39 -135.27 108.66
N ARG A 53 20.06 -135.09 108.62
CA ARG A 53 19.38 -134.38 107.52
C ARG A 53 19.43 -132.86 107.64
N GLU A 54 19.39 -132.31 108.86
CA GLU A 54 19.45 -130.86 109.08
C GLU A 54 20.67 -130.18 108.47
N PRO A 55 21.93 -130.65 108.66
CA PRO A 55 23.07 -130.01 108.02
C PRO A 55 23.06 -130.16 106.49
N ALA A 56 22.56 -131.28 105.96
CA ALA A 56 22.44 -131.50 104.51
C ALA A 56 21.38 -130.58 103.87
N LEU A 57 20.21 -130.42 104.50
CA LEU A 57 19.15 -129.50 104.09
C LEU A 57 19.59 -128.03 104.21
N LEU A 58 20.39 -127.70 105.24
CA LEU A 58 20.92 -126.35 105.42
C LEU A 58 21.99 -126.02 104.36
N VAL A 59 22.77 -127.02 103.93
CA VAL A 59 23.69 -126.89 102.78
C VAL A 59 22.90 -126.77 101.47
N GLU A 60 21.88 -127.60 101.23
CA GLU A 60 21.00 -127.50 100.05
C GLU A 60 20.30 -126.14 99.98
N LEU A 61 19.74 -125.64 101.08
CA LEU A 61 19.10 -124.32 101.14
C LEU A 61 20.09 -123.18 100.90
N ARG A 62 21.33 -123.30 101.40
CA ARG A 62 22.39 -122.31 101.10
C ARG A 62 22.81 -122.36 99.64
N GLN A 63 22.86 -123.55 99.05
CA GLN A 63 23.19 -123.75 97.65
C GLN A 63 22.05 -123.26 96.73
N GLU A 64 20.79 -123.48 97.12
CA GLU A 64 19.61 -122.91 96.49
C GLU A 64 19.57 -121.39 96.61
N LEU A 65 19.89 -120.83 97.78
CA LEU A 65 19.97 -119.39 98.00
C LEU A 65 21.05 -118.78 97.10
N ALA A 66 22.26 -119.36 97.08
CA ALA A 66 23.34 -118.91 96.20
C ALA A 66 22.97 -119.04 94.71
N ARG A 67 22.26 -120.11 94.33
CA ARG A 67 21.73 -120.29 92.97
C ARG A 67 20.69 -119.22 92.64
N LYS A 68 19.76 -118.93 93.55
CA LYS A 68 18.73 -117.90 93.38
C LYS A 68 19.32 -116.50 93.37
N ASP A 69 20.32 -116.21 94.19
CA ASP A 69 21.08 -114.95 94.18
C ASP A 69 21.85 -114.78 92.87
N GLY A 70 22.40 -115.89 92.33
CA GLY A 70 22.98 -115.93 90.98
C GLY A 70 21.95 -115.66 89.89
N GLU A 71 20.78 -116.32 89.94
CA GLU A 71 19.66 -116.11 89.00
C GLU A 71 19.14 -114.66 89.06
N ILE A 72 19.03 -114.07 90.26
CA ILE A 72 18.63 -112.67 90.48
C ILE A 72 19.69 -111.73 89.92
N SER A 73 20.97 -111.98 90.18
CA SER A 73 22.06 -111.15 89.64
C SER A 73 22.07 -111.17 88.10
N VAL A 74 21.85 -112.33 87.49
CA VAL A 74 21.72 -112.47 86.03
C VAL A 74 20.46 -111.75 85.52
N ALA A 75 19.32 -111.88 86.21
CA ALA A 75 18.07 -111.22 85.82
C ALA A 75 18.19 -109.69 85.93
N GLN A 76 18.84 -109.18 86.98
CA GLN A 76 19.14 -107.75 87.14
C GLN A 76 20.11 -107.27 86.05
N GLY A 77 21.13 -108.07 85.71
CA GLY A 77 22.03 -107.77 84.59
C GLY A 77 21.29 -107.67 83.25
N ARG A 78 20.38 -108.61 82.98
CA ARG A 78 19.53 -108.59 81.77
C ARG A 78 18.55 -107.42 81.78
N LEU A 79 17.96 -107.09 82.93
CA LEU A 79 17.06 -105.95 83.06
C LEU A 79 17.80 -104.64 82.74
N ARG A 80 18.98 -104.42 83.33
CA ARG A 80 19.83 -103.26 83.03
C ARG A 80 20.18 -103.17 81.55
N GLN A 81 20.54 -104.30 80.93
CA GLN A 81 20.83 -104.32 79.49
C GLN A 81 19.62 -103.91 78.65
N VAL A 82 18.42 -104.41 78.98
CA VAL A 82 17.19 -104.03 78.26
C VAL A 82 16.84 -102.55 78.49
N GLU A 83 17.04 -102.04 79.71
CA GLU A 83 16.87 -100.61 80.04
C GLU A 83 17.84 -99.74 79.24
N ASP A 84 19.13 -100.10 79.22
CA ASP A 84 20.16 -99.40 78.45
C ASP A 84 19.86 -99.44 76.94
N ASP A 85 19.43 -100.60 76.41
CA ASP A 85 19.01 -100.76 75.01
C ASP A 85 17.74 -99.96 74.67
N ALA A 86 16.81 -99.83 75.62
CA ALA A 86 15.61 -99.01 75.45
C ALA A 86 15.96 -97.52 75.43
N ILE A 87 16.79 -97.07 76.37
CA ILE A 87 17.30 -95.69 76.43
C ILE A 87 18.12 -95.36 75.18
N ALA A 88 18.97 -96.27 74.71
CA ALA A 88 19.74 -96.09 73.48
C ALA A 88 18.83 -95.96 72.25
N ARG A 89 17.79 -96.79 72.15
CA ARG A 89 16.79 -96.69 71.07
C ARG A 89 16.02 -95.38 71.12
N GLU A 90 15.54 -94.98 72.31
CA GLU A 90 14.82 -93.72 72.52
C GLU A 90 15.67 -92.51 72.12
N ARG A 91 16.96 -92.49 72.51
CA ARG A 91 17.91 -91.46 72.08
C ARG A 91 18.07 -91.45 70.56
N SER A 92 18.24 -92.60 69.93
CA SER A 92 18.40 -92.66 68.46
C SER A 92 17.14 -92.21 67.71
N PHE A 93 15.94 -92.55 68.22
CA PHE A 93 14.69 -92.08 67.64
C PHE A 93 14.53 -90.58 67.84
N SER A 94 14.85 -90.07 69.03
CA SER A 94 14.81 -88.63 69.31
C SER A 94 15.73 -87.85 68.38
N GLU A 95 16.98 -88.30 68.20
CA GLU A 95 17.92 -87.70 67.25
C GLU A 95 17.41 -87.74 65.80
N ARG A 96 16.77 -88.85 65.41
CA ARG A 96 16.20 -89.00 64.06
C ARG A 96 15.00 -88.09 63.85
N VAL A 97 14.12 -87.94 64.84
CA VAL A 97 13.00 -87.00 64.81
C VAL A 97 13.52 -85.58 64.68
N SER A 98 14.49 -85.17 65.51
CA SER A 98 15.10 -83.83 65.41
C SER A 98 15.72 -83.57 64.04
N LYS A 99 16.38 -84.56 63.43
CA LYS A 99 16.92 -84.44 62.06
C LYS A 99 15.83 -84.27 61.02
N LEU A 100 14.73 -85.02 61.12
CA LEU A 100 13.60 -84.93 60.19
C LEU A 100 12.86 -83.59 60.34
N GLU A 101 12.65 -83.11 61.57
CA GLU A 101 12.08 -81.80 61.84
C GLU A 101 12.95 -80.68 61.26
N GLN A 102 14.27 -80.76 61.42
CA GLN A 102 15.20 -79.81 60.83
C GLN A 102 15.16 -79.84 59.30
N GLN A 103 15.13 -81.02 58.69
CA GLN A 103 15.00 -81.14 57.22
C GLN A 103 13.67 -80.59 56.71
N LEU A 104 12.58 -80.79 57.46
CA LEU A 104 11.26 -80.31 57.09
C LEU A 104 11.15 -78.79 57.25
N ALA A 105 11.78 -78.21 58.28
CA ALA A 105 11.89 -76.76 58.44
C ALA A 105 12.71 -76.12 57.30
N LEU A 106 13.89 -76.69 57.00
CA LEU A 106 14.73 -76.23 55.89
C LEU A 106 14.01 -76.38 54.54
N GLY A 107 13.32 -77.49 54.32
CA GLY A 107 12.54 -77.72 53.11
C GLY A 107 11.39 -76.71 52.94
N LYS A 108 10.69 -76.37 54.03
CA LYS A 108 9.65 -75.33 54.02
C LYS A 108 10.23 -73.96 53.69
N GLU A 109 11.31 -73.57 54.35
CA GLU A 109 11.95 -72.27 54.11
C GLU A 109 12.51 -72.15 52.68
N GLN A 110 13.07 -73.24 52.14
CA GLN A 110 13.56 -73.28 50.77
C GLN A 110 12.43 -73.17 49.74
N VAL A 111 11.30 -73.85 49.96
CA VAL A 111 10.12 -73.75 49.09
C VAL A 111 9.45 -72.38 49.20
N GLU A 112 9.32 -71.83 50.42
CA GLU A 112 8.76 -70.49 50.62
C GLU A 112 9.64 -69.42 49.98
N SER A 113 10.95 -69.48 50.15
CA SER A 113 11.88 -68.54 49.52
C SER A 113 11.90 -68.67 48.00
N SER A 114 11.87 -69.88 47.44
CA SER A 114 11.76 -70.07 45.98
C SER A 114 10.44 -69.52 45.44
N PHE A 115 9.33 -69.80 46.12
CA PHE A 115 8.00 -69.34 45.70
C PHE A 115 7.88 -67.82 45.78
N VAL A 116 8.40 -67.18 46.84
CA VAL A 116 8.42 -65.71 46.97
C VAL A 116 9.29 -65.07 45.89
N ASN A 117 10.46 -65.64 45.58
CA ASN A 117 11.34 -65.14 44.53
C ASN A 117 10.72 -65.29 43.13
N GLU A 118 10.06 -66.42 42.85
CA GLU A 118 9.32 -66.63 41.60
C GLU A 118 8.13 -65.68 41.48
N PHE A 119 7.34 -65.51 42.54
CA PHE A 119 6.20 -64.57 42.55
C PHE A 119 6.66 -63.12 42.36
N GLN A 120 7.77 -62.71 43.01
CA GLN A 120 8.35 -61.39 42.82
C GLN A 120 8.85 -61.22 41.38
N SER A 121 9.53 -62.21 40.81
CA SER A 121 9.99 -62.17 39.42
C SER A 121 8.83 -62.07 38.43
N LEU A 122 7.80 -62.90 38.60
CA LEU A 122 6.57 -62.89 37.81
C LEU A 122 5.75 -61.60 37.96
N ARG A 123 5.93 -60.85 39.06
CA ARG A 123 5.29 -59.53 39.25
C ARG A 123 6.09 -58.41 38.60
N VAL A 124 7.41 -58.43 38.73
CA VAL A 124 8.30 -57.38 38.21
C VAL A 124 8.36 -57.39 36.68
N GLU A 125 8.36 -58.56 36.04
CA GLU A 125 8.44 -58.65 34.58
C GLU A 125 7.24 -58.00 33.84
N PRO A 126 5.97 -58.34 34.13
CA PRO A 126 4.82 -57.68 33.49
C PRO A 126 4.71 -56.22 33.89
N GLN A 127 5.13 -55.84 35.12
CA GLN A 127 5.18 -54.45 35.53
C GLN A 127 6.19 -53.66 34.69
N ALA A 128 7.40 -54.18 34.50
CA ALA A 128 8.43 -53.58 33.65
C ALA A 128 8.00 -53.49 32.18
N ARG A 129 7.35 -54.54 31.64
CA ARG A 129 6.79 -54.51 30.29
C ARG A 129 5.68 -53.47 30.14
N ASN A 130 4.80 -53.34 31.13
CA ASN A 130 3.75 -52.33 31.13
C ASN A 130 4.33 -50.92 31.20
N GLU A 131 5.30 -50.68 32.08
CA GLU A 131 6.04 -49.41 32.16
C GLU A 131 6.73 -49.07 30.84
N GLN A 132 7.34 -50.07 30.18
CA GLN A 132 7.98 -49.88 28.87
C GLN A 132 6.97 -49.54 27.77
N LEU A 133 5.81 -50.21 27.75
CA LEU A 133 4.76 -49.94 26.77
C LEU A 133 4.14 -48.55 26.96
N VAL A 134 3.90 -48.15 28.21
CA VAL A 134 3.44 -46.79 28.56
C VAL A 134 4.48 -45.74 28.15
N ARG A 135 5.78 -45.99 28.39
CA ARG A 135 6.85 -45.08 27.94
C ARG A 135 6.87 -44.94 26.42
N GLN A 136 6.75 -46.06 25.68
CA GLN A 136 6.69 -46.02 24.22
C GLN A 136 5.49 -45.23 23.70
N GLN A 137 4.32 -45.39 24.31
CA GLN A 137 3.11 -44.62 23.96
C GLN A 137 3.30 -43.13 24.25
N LEU A 138 3.85 -42.77 25.41
CA LEU A 138 4.14 -41.38 25.74
C LEU A 138 5.19 -40.77 24.81
N ASP A 139 6.21 -41.53 24.41
CA ASP A 139 7.23 -41.07 23.47
C ASP A 139 6.67 -40.85 22.06
N THR A 140 5.78 -41.74 21.58
CA THR A 140 5.12 -41.55 20.27
C THR A 140 4.16 -40.36 20.28
N GLU A 141 3.34 -40.21 21.33
CA GLU A 141 2.48 -39.04 21.51
C GLU A 141 3.31 -37.74 21.58
N ARG A 142 4.40 -37.75 22.34
CA ARG A 142 5.33 -36.61 22.43
C ARG A 142 5.94 -36.28 21.08
N GLN A 143 6.34 -37.27 20.29
CA GLN A 143 6.86 -37.04 18.94
C GLN A 143 5.81 -36.44 18.00
N GLN A 144 4.58 -36.95 18.04
CA GLN A 144 3.46 -36.39 17.26
C GLN A 144 3.19 -34.94 17.64
N LEU A 145 3.14 -34.62 18.94
CA LEU A 145 2.97 -33.26 19.42
C LEU A 145 4.13 -32.35 19.01
N VAL A 146 5.36 -32.84 19.00
CA VAL A 146 6.53 -32.07 18.52
C VAL A 146 6.42 -31.77 17.03
N ILE A 147 5.99 -32.73 16.21
CA ILE A 147 5.77 -32.52 14.77
C ILE A 147 4.67 -31.48 14.55
N TYR A 148 3.52 -31.66 15.21
CA TYR A 148 2.39 -30.73 15.11
C TYR A 148 2.76 -29.32 15.57
N ASN A 149 3.51 -29.19 16.67
CA ASN A 149 3.98 -27.89 17.15
C ASN A 149 4.93 -27.23 16.15
N LYS A 150 5.83 -27.99 15.52
CA LYS A 150 6.70 -27.47 14.45
C LYS A 150 5.91 -26.96 13.25
N GLU A 151 4.87 -27.68 12.83
CA GLU A 151 3.98 -27.24 11.74
C GLU A 151 3.25 -25.94 12.10
N LEU A 152 2.70 -25.83 13.32
CA LEU A 152 2.09 -24.60 13.79
C LEU A 152 3.07 -23.43 13.86
N VAL A 153 4.30 -23.67 14.31
CA VAL A 153 5.36 -22.64 14.31
C VAL A 153 5.67 -22.18 12.88
N ALA A 154 5.77 -23.10 11.93
CA ALA A 154 5.99 -22.77 10.52
C ALA A 154 4.83 -21.94 9.94
N GLN A 155 3.58 -22.33 10.21
CA GLN A 155 2.40 -21.56 9.79
C GLN A 155 2.35 -20.16 10.42
N ASN A 156 2.68 -20.04 11.71
CA ASN A 156 2.75 -18.74 12.38
C ASN A 156 3.84 -17.84 11.78
N GLN A 157 5.00 -18.40 11.42
CA GLN A 157 6.05 -17.67 10.71
C GLN A 157 5.60 -17.22 9.32
N GLU A 158 4.88 -18.08 8.58
CA GLU A 158 4.32 -17.71 7.28
C GLU A 158 3.28 -16.59 7.40
N ILE A 159 2.39 -16.65 8.38
CA ILE A 159 1.40 -15.59 8.64
C ILE A 159 2.11 -14.28 9.04
N MET A 160 3.13 -14.35 9.89
CA MET A 160 3.91 -13.17 10.27
C MET A 160 4.61 -12.52 9.07
N THR A 161 5.25 -13.31 8.21
CA THR A 161 5.93 -12.78 7.02
C THR A 161 4.92 -12.18 6.03
N LYS A 162 3.77 -12.82 5.81
CA LYS A 162 2.66 -12.24 5.02
C LYS A 162 2.14 -10.93 5.63
N GLY A 163 1.99 -10.87 6.94
CA GLY A 163 1.58 -9.66 7.65
C GLY A 163 2.57 -8.51 7.47
N GLN A 164 3.87 -8.79 7.59
CA GLN A 164 4.93 -7.80 7.36
C GLN A 164 4.96 -7.31 5.90
N MET A 165 4.78 -8.21 4.93
CA MET A 165 4.70 -7.85 3.51
C MET A 165 3.48 -6.97 3.20
N LEU A 166 2.31 -7.30 3.75
CA LEU A 166 1.11 -6.48 3.62
C LEU A 166 1.29 -5.11 4.27
N GLN A 167 1.91 -5.05 5.44
CA GLN A 167 2.20 -3.78 6.11
C GLN A 167 3.16 -2.91 5.26
N ALA A 168 4.26 -3.49 4.77
CA ALA A 168 5.19 -2.77 3.91
C ALA A 168 4.52 -2.26 2.61
N SER A 169 3.64 -3.07 2.00
CA SER A 169 2.86 -2.65 0.84
C SER A 169 1.87 -1.54 1.18
N HIS A 170 1.23 -1.59 2.36
CA HIS A 170 0.32 -0.56 2.82
C HIS A 170 1.05 0.77 3.03
N ASP A 171 2.18 0.75 3.74
CA ASP A 171 3.01 1.93 4.00
C ASP A 171 3.51 2.54 2.69
N GLN A 172 3.92 1.71 1.72
CA GLN A 172 4.31 2.16 0.38
C GLN A 172 3.17 2.83 -0.38
N LEU A 173 1.97 2.25 -0.37
CA LEU A 173 0.79 2.83 -1.02
C LEU A 173 0.38 4.15 -0.35
N GLN A 174 0.49 4.23 0.99
CA GLN A 174 0.19 5.44 1.74
C GLN A 174 1.14 6.59 1.36
N LEU A 175 2.45 6.30 1.23
CA LEU A 175 3.43 7.28 0.74
C LEU A 175 3.14 7.70 -0.71
N GLN A 176 2.85 6.75 -1.61
CA GLN A 176 2.52 7.06 -3.00
C GLN A 176 1.26 7.93 -3.13
N LEU A 177 0.23 7.66 -2.32
CA LEU A 177 -0.98 8.46 -2.29
C LEU A 177 -0.68 9.88 -1.79
N HIS A 178 0.13 10.01 -0.73
CA HIS A 178 0.54 11.30 -0.20
C HIS A 178 1.32 12.12 -1.24
N ASP A 179 2.31 11.52 -1.90
CA ASP A 179 3.11 12.19 -2.94
C ASP A 179 2.25 12.61 -4.14
N SER A 180 1.31 11.75 -4.56
CA SER A 180 0.36 12.06 -5.63
C SER A 180 -0.53 13.24 -5.26
N LEU A 181 -1.04 13.27 -4.02
CA LEU A 181 -1.86 14.36 -3.52
C LEU A 181 -1.07 15.67 -3.45
N MET A 182 0.19 15.63 -2.99
CA MET A 182 1.06 16.81 -2.95
C MET A 182 1.41 17.32 -4.34
N THR A 183 1.57 16.43 -5.33
CA THR A 183 1.81 16.79 -6.73
C THR A 183 0.58 17.47 -7.34
N ILE A 184 -0.62 16.90 -7.12
CA ILE A 184 -1.88 17.50 -7.57
C ILE A 184 -2.07 18.87 -6.93
N LYS A 185 -1.90 18.98 -5.62
CA LYS A 185 -2.05 20.25 -4.90
C LYS A 185 -1.11 21.32 -5.43
N ARG A 186 0.18 20.99 -5.62
CA ARG A 186 1.16 21.92 -6.20
C ARG A 186 0.76 22.34 -7.62
N GLY A 187 0.26 21.40 -8.44
CA GLY A 187 -0.25 21.69 -9.78
C GLY A 187 -1.46 22.62 -9.75
N SER A 188 -2.42 22.39 -8.85
CA SER A 188 -3.59 23.24 -8.65
C SER A 188 -3.21 24.64 -8.18
N ASP A 189 -2.30 24.75 -7.21
CA ASP A 189 -1.82 26.04 -6.69
C ASP A 189 -1.08 26.84 -7.78
N SER A 190 -0.26 26.16 -8.60
CA SER A 190 0.40 26.77 -9.76
C SER A 190 -0.60 27.25 -10.81
N ALA A 191 -1.59 26.41 -11.17
CA ALA A 191 -2.62 26.78 -12.13
C ALA A 191 -3.49 27.96 -11.63
N LEU A 192 -3.81 27.98 -10.34
CA LEU A 192 -4.52 29.09 -9.70
C LEU A 192 -3.69 30.38 -9.77
N GLY A 193 -2.39 30.32 -9.47
CA GLY A 193 -1.47 31.46 -9.62
C GLY A 193 -1.45 32.01 -11.05
N HIS A 194 -1.38 31.13 -12.05
CA HIS A 194 -1.45 31.53 -13.47
C HIS A 194 -2.81 32.14 -13.85
N ALA A 195 -3.91 31.58 -13.36
CA ALA A 195 -5.24 32.12 -13.62
C ALA A 195 -5.40 33.54 -13.04
N LEU A 196 -4.92 33.78 -11.82
CA LEU A 196 -4.92 35.10 -11.20
C LEU A 196 -4.05 36.10 -11.99
N TYR A 197 -2.89 35.65 -12.47
CA TYR A 197 -2.01 36.47 -13.31
C TYR A 197 -2.71 36.88 -14.63
N LEU A 198 -3.32 35.92 -15.34
CA LEU A 198 -4.05 36.21 -16.58
C LEU A 198 -5.28 37.09 -16.35
N GLN A 199 -5.98 36.90 -15.23
CA GLN A 199 -7.10 37.77 -14.85
C GLN A 199 -6.63 39.20 -14.62
N HIS A 200 -5.48 39.38 -13.98
CA HIS A 200 -4.88 40.71 -13.79
C HIS A 200 -4.46 41.32 -15.14
N GLU A 201 -3.77 40.58 -16.00
CA GLU A 201 -3.40 41.05 -17.35
C GLU A 201 -4.63 41.47 -18.15
N LEU A 202 -5.69 40.66 -18.15
CA LEU A 202 -6.94 40.98 -18.83
C LEU A 202 -7.56 42.26 -18.29
N ALA A 203 -7.65 42.41 -16.96
CA ALA A 203 -8.17 43.64 -16.35
C ALA A 203 -7.33 44.87 -16.72
N THR A 204 -6.01 44.74 -16.75
CA THR A 204 -5.11 45.84 -17.14
C THR A 204 -5.18 46.18 -18.63
N ALA A 205 -5.45 45.20 -19.51
CA ALA A 205 -5.58 45.41 -20.95
C ALA A 205 -6.98 45.90 -21.36
N GLN A 206 -8.01 45.59 -20.57
CA GLN A 206 -9.39 45.94 -20.87
C GLN A 206 -9.62 47.46 -20.83
N SER A 207 -9.15 48.15 -19.79
CA SER A 207 -9.29 49.61 -19.67
C SER A 207 -8.72 50.41 -20.86
N PRO A 208 -7.45 50.20 -21.29
CA PRO A 208 -6.90 50.91 -22.45
C PRO A 208 -7.60 50.52 -23.76
N ALA A 209 -8.00 49.25 -23.93
CA ALA A 209 -8.75 48.83 -25.11
C ALA A 209 -10.12 49.53 -25.20
N GLU A 210 -10.85 49.63 -24.09
CA GLU A 210 -12.11 50.36 -24.01
C GLU A 210 -11.94 51.86 -24.29
N ASN A 211 -10.86 52.47 -23.79
CA ASN A 211 -10.56 53.88 -24.06
C ASN A 211 -10.26 54.12 -25.54
N VAL A 212 -9.43 53.29 -26.18
CA VAL A 212 -9.16 53.38 -27.63
C VAL A 212 -10.43 53.20 -28.44
N MET A 213 -11.32 52.27 -28.06
CA MET A 213 -12.61 52.11 -28.73
C MET A 213 -13.49 53.36 -28.58
N LYS A 214 -13.54 53.97 -27.39
CA LYS A 214 -14.27 55.23 -27.16
C LYS A 214 -13.70 56.37 -28.00
N GLU A 215 -12.37 56.56 -28.00
CA GLU A 215 -11.70 57.59 -28.78
C GLU A 215 -11.93 57.42 -30.29
N ALA A 216 -11.84 56.18 -30.79
CA ALA A 216 -12.12 55.87 -32.19
C ALA A 216 -13.58 56.17 -32.55
N HIS A 217 -14.52 55.82 -31.67
CA HIS A 217 -15.93 56.13 -31.85
C HIS A 217 -16.20 57.64 -31.87
N GLU A 218 -15.66 58.39 -30.91
CA GLU A 218 -15.78 59.86 -30.86
C GLU A 218 -15.12 60.53 -32.08
N SER A 219 -13.98 60.02 -32.55
CA SER A 219 -13.34 60.49 -33.78
C SER A 219 -14.22 60.27 -35.01
N MET A 220 -14.82 59.08 -35.13
CA MET A 220 -15.76 58.76 -36.21
C MET A 220 -16.99 59.67 -36.19
N VAL A 221 -17.59 59.90 -35.00
CA VAL A 221 -18.73 60.81 -34.85
C VAL A 221 -18.36 62.23 -35.28
N ARG A 222 -17.22 62.76 -34.81
CA ARG A 222 -16.73 64.08 -35.22
C ARG A 222 -16.49 64.16 -36.74
N SER A 223 -15.93 63.13 -37.35
CA SER A 223 -15.75 63.08 -38.81
C SER A 223 -17.10 63.12 -39.54
N ASN A 224 -18.10 62.37 -39.07
CA ASN A 224 -19.42 62.36 -39.68
C ASN A 224 -20.13 63.72 -39.53
N GLU A 225 -19.98 64.40 -38.41
CA GLU A 225 -20.50 65.76 -38.19
C GLU A 225 -19.85 66.77 -39.14
N ILE A 226 -18.53 66.71 -39.30
CA ILE A 226 -17.81 67.56 -40.25
C ILE A 226 -18.24 67.25 -41.68
N GLU A 227 -18.36 65.97 -42.06
CA GLU A 227 -18.83 65.57 -43.39
C GLU A 227 -20.26 66.06 -43.65
N ALA A 228 -21.17 65.93 -42.68
CA ALA A 228 -22.53 66.45 -42.78
C ALA A 228 -22.53 67.97 -42.95
N GLY A 229 -21.72 68.70 -42.18
CA GLY A 229 -21.54 70.15 -42.31
C GLY A 229 -20.99 70.57 -43.68
N LEU A 230 -20.02 69.83 -44.21
CA LEU A 230 -19.48 70.05 -45.55
C LEU A 230 -20.52 69.78 -46.64
N ARG A 231 -21.30 68.70 -46.52
CA ARG A 231 -22.40 68.39 -47.46
C ARG A 231 -23.46 69.49 -47.45
N GLN A 232 -23.81 70.00 -46.26
CA GLN A 232 -24.75 71.12 -46.13
C GLN A 232 -24.19 72.40 -46.79
N SER A 233 -22.95 72.77 -46.48
CA SER A 233 -22.29 73.94 -47.07
C SER A 233 -22.18 73.84 -48.60
N MET A 234 -21.85 72.66 -49.13
CA MET A 234 -21.83 72.41 -50.57
C MET A 234 -23.22 72.54 -51.20
N SER A 235 -24.27 72.10 -50.52
CA SER A 235 -25.66 72.27 -50.96
C SER A 235 -26.08 73.75 -50.96
N ASP A 236 -25.75 74.49 -49.90
CA ASP A 236 -26.06 75.91 -49.76
C ASP A 236 -25.33 76.74 -50.81
N LEU A 237 -24.04 76.45 -51.04
CA LEU A 237 -23.23 77.07 -52.09
C LEU A 237 -23.82 76.78 -53.47
N LYS A 238 -24.21 75.53 -53.74
CA LYS A 238 -24.87 75.16 -55.00
C LYS A 238 -26.15 75.97 -55.18
N HIS A 239 -26.98 76.07 -54.15
CA HIS A 239 -28.21 76.84 -54.20
C HIS A 239 -27.96 78.34 -54.45
N ALA A 240 -26.96 78.93 -53.79
CA ALA A 240 -26.56 80.33 -54.00
C ALA A 240 -26.07 80.58 -55.43
N CYS A 241 -25.26 79.66 -55.98
CA CYS A 241 -24.83 79.71 -57.38
C CYS A 241 -26.02 79.60 -58.34
N ASP A 242 -26.91 78.63 -58.12
CA ASP A 242 -28.11 78.42 -58.94
C ASP A 242 -29.02 79.66 -58.92
N LEU A 243 -29.20 80.29 -57.75
CA LEU A 243 -29.94 81.54 -57.59
C LEU A 243 -29.26 82.69 -58.34
N THR A 244 -27.94 82.83 -58.22
CA THR A 244 -27.17 83.87 -58.92
C THR A 244 -27.26 83.69 -60.44
N ILE A 245 -27.10 82.47 -60.93
CA ILE A 245 -27.26 82.12 -62.36
C ILE A 245 -28.70 82.42 -62.81
N ALA A 246 -29.71 82.10 -62.01
CA ALA A 246 -31.11 82.40 -62.32
C ALA A 246 -31.36 83.91 -62.40
N GLN A 247 -30.79 84.69 -61.47
CA GLN A 247 -30.85 86.14 -61.48
C GLN A 247 -30.16 86.73 -62.72
N GLU A 248 -28.94 86.29 -63.02
CA GLU A 248 -28.21 86.73 -64.22
C GLU A 248 -28.97 86.41 -65.51
N ARG A 249 -29.65 85.25 -65.57
CA ARG A 249 -30.52 84.90 -66.70
C ARG A 249 -31.71 85.83 -66.80
N ALA A 250 -32.38 86.14 -65.69
CA ALA A 250 -33.49 87.08 -65.66
C ALA A 250 -33.07 88.49 -66.10
N ASP A 251 -31.95 88.99 -65.59
CA ASP A 251 -31.39 90.29 -65.96
C ASP A 251 -30.98 90.33 -67.44
N ALA A 252 -30.37 89.26 -67.95
CA ALA A 252 -30.02 89.12 -69.36
C ALA A 252 -31.26 89.08 -70.27
N ASP A 253 -32.32 88.37 -69.87
CA ASP A 253 -33.58 88.34 -70.62
C ASP A 253 -34.30 89.68 -70.58
N GLN A 254 -34.24 90.40 -69.45
CA GLN A 254 -34.73 91.78 -69.35
C GLN A 254 -33.94 92.73 -70.27
N ALA A 255 -32.61 92.66 -70.26
CA ALA A 255 -31.75 93.45 -71.15
C ALA A 255 -32.02 93.15 -72.63
N ARG A 256 -32.24 91.88 -72.99
CA ARG A 256 -32.66 91.47 -74.35
C ARG A 256 -34.02 92.05 -74.72
N SER A 257 -34.97 92.10 -73.79
CA SER A 257 -36.28 92.71 -74.02
C SER A 257 -36.14 94.21 -74.33
N TYR A 258 -35.36 94.95 -73.54
CA TYR A 258 -35.08 96.37 -73.80
C TYR A 258 -34.37 96.56 -75.15
N ALA A 259 -33.32 95.78 -75.44
CA ALA A 259 -32.60 95.86 -76.70
C ALA A 259 -33.48 95.53 -77.92
N ASN A 260 -34.42 94.59 -77.79
CA ASN A 260 -35.40 94.28 -78.83
C ASN A 260 -36.40 95.43 -79.02
N GLU A 261 -36.82 96.09 -77.95
CA GLU A 261 -37.72 97.24 -78.02
C GLU A 261 -37.02 98.44 -78.68
N ASP A 262 -35.78 98.74 -78.28
CA ASP A 262 -34.93 99.74 -78.95
C ASP A 262 -34.73 99.39 -80.43
N ARG A 263 -34.49 98.11 -80.76
CA ARG A 263 -34.38 97.66 -82.15
C ARG A 263 -35.67 97.88 -82.94
N LYS A 264 -36.84 97.65 -82.35
CA LYS A 264 -38.13 97.99 -82.97
C LYS A 264 -38.26 99.49 -83.19
N GLN A 265 -37.94 100.31 -82.19
CA GLN A 265 -37.98 101.77 -82.31
C GLN A 265 -37.03 102.27 -83.42
N VAL A 266 -35.80 101.76 -83.47
CA VAL A 266 -34.84 102.07 -84.54
C VAL A 266 -35.37 101.62 -85.89
N SER A 267 -36.02 100.45 -85.99
CA SER A 267 -36.63 100.00 -87.24
C SER A 267 -37.81 100.88 -87.68
N ALA A 268 -38.65 101.33 -86.75
CA ALA A 268 -39.75 102.25 -87.02
C ALA A 268 -39.24 103.62 -87.46
N LEU A 269 -38.26 104.19 -86.77
CA LEU A 269 -37.59 105.43 -87.17
C LEU A 269 -36.90 105.31 -88.52
N ARG A 270 -36.25 104.17 -88.82
CA ARG A 270 -35.69 103.91 -90.16
C ARG A 270 -36.77 103.84 -91.23
N ALA A 271 -37.92 103.21 -90.95
CA ALA A 271 -39.04 103.17 -91.87
C ALA A 271 -39.62 104.57 -92.11
N GLU A 272 -39.82 105.37 -91.07
CA GLU A 272 -40.28 106.76 -91.17
C GLU A 272 -39.28 107.64 -91.95
N ASN A 273 -37.98 107.48 -91.69
CA ASN A 273 -36.93 108.20 -92.44
C ASN A 273 -36.91 107.78 -93.91
N ASN A 274 -37.06 106.49 -94.22
CA ASN A 274 -37.22 106.01 -95.61
C ASN A 274 -38.48 106.58 -96.28
N ASP A 275 -39.61 106.63 -95.58
CA ASP A 275 -40.84 107.23 -96.10
C ASP A 275 -40.69 108.72 -96.36
N LEU A 276 -40.03 109.45 -95.45
CA LEU A 276 -39.67 110.85 -95.65
C LEU A 276 -38.74 111.03 -96.84
N GLN A 277 -37.69 110.20 -96.96
CA GLN A 277 -36.80 110.20 -98.13
C GLN A 277 -37.55 109.91 -99.41
N ASN A 278 -38.49 108.95 -99.41
CA ASN A 278 -39.34 108.63 -100.56
C ASN A 278 -40.25 109.81 -100.93
N ARG A 279 -40.85 110.50 -99.96
CA ARG A 279 -41.65 111.72 -100.21
C ARG A 279 -40.79 112.86 -100.77
N ILE A 280 -39.57 113.03 -100.26
CA ILE A 280 -38.61 114.02 -100.79
C ILE A 280 -38.19 113.64 -102.22
N ALA A 281 -37.90 112.36 -102.47
CA ALA A 281 -37.58 111.85 -103.79
C ALA A 281 -38.76 112.05 -104.75
N GLN A 282 -39.98 111.75 -104.33
CA GLN A 282 -41.18 111.95 -105.13
C GLN A 282 -41.42 113.43 -105.45
N ARG A 283 -41.28 114.34 -104.47
CA ARG A 283 -41.31 115.79 -104.74
C ARG A 283 -40.22 116.21 -105.73
N THR A 284 -39.04 115.62 -105.62
CA THR A 284 -37.94 115.90 -106.54
C THR A 284 -38.27 115.40 -107.95
N ILE A 285 -38.88 114.21 -108.08
CA ILE A 285 -39.41 113.69 -109.34
C ILE A 285 -40.47 114.63 -109.88
N ASP A 286 -41.46 115.05 -109.11
CA ASP A 286 -42.50 115.99 -109.55
C ASP A 286 -41.90 117.33 -110.03
N ILE A 287 -40.86 117.83 -109.36
CA ILE A 287 -40.12 119.03 -109.78
C ILE A 287 -39.37 118.77 -111.10
N LEU A 288 -38.72 117.62 -111.24
CA LEU A 288 -37.99 117.24 -112.45
C LEU A 288 -38.93 116.95 -113.62
N GLU A 289 -40.08 116.31 -113.40
CA GLU A 289 -41.15 116.09 -114.37
C GLU A 289 -41.79 117.42 -114.79
N ASN A 290 -42.04 118.34 -113.86
CA ASN A 290 -42.48 119.69 -114.19
C ASN A 290 -41.42 120.46 -114.98
N ARG A 291 -40.13 120.29 -114.67
CA ARG A 291 -39.04 120.83 -115.50
C ARG A 291 -39.03 120.15 -116.87
N LEU A 292 -39.16 118.83 -116.96
CA LEU A 292 -39.19 118.06 -118.21
C LEU A 292 -40.37 118.49 -119.10
N LYS A 293 -41.58 118.62 -118.56
CA LYS A 293 -42.74 119.21 -119.27
C LYS A 293 -42.47 120.63 -119.76
N LYS A 294 -41.63 121.40 -119.05
CA LYS A 294 -41.17 122.73 -119.47
C LYS A 294 -40.09 122.68 -120.56
N TRP A 295 -39.33 121.59 -120.66
CA TRP A 295 -38.26 121.38 -121.63
C TRP A 295 -38.71 120.61 -122.88
N GLU A 296 -39.81 119.85 -122.84
CA GLU A 296 -40.41 119.20 -124.03
C GLU A 296 -41.06 120.21 -125.00
N GLY A 297 -41.32 121.45 -124.56
CA GLY A 297 -41.88 122.53 -125.38
C GLY A 297 -40.86 123.45 -126.08
N SER A 298 -39.54 123.26 -125.86
CA SER A 298 -38.51 124.14 -126.40
C SER A 298 -37.28 123.37 -126.89
N CYS A 299 -37.20 123.20 -128.21
CA CYS A 299 -35.99 122.83 -128.94
C CYS A 299 -34.79 123.69 -128.55
N SER A 300 -33.69 123.05 -128.15
CA SER A 300 -32.33 123.58 -128.32
C SER A 300 -31.30 122.54 -127.91
N SER A 301 -30.71 121.87 -128.90
CA SER A 301 -29.55 121.01 -128.76
C SER A 301 -28.42 121.70 -127.98
N GLN A 302 -28.00 121.12 -126.86
CA GLN A 302 -26.70 121.41 -126.28
C GLN A 302 -26.09 120.14 -125.67
N GLU A 303 -25.06 119.67 -126.36
CA GLU A 303 -24.13 118.62 -126.01
C GLU A 303 -23.11 119.13 -124.98
N ILE A 304 -22.30 118.20 -124.42
CA ILE A 304 -21.13 118.35 -123.51
C ILE A 304 -21.50 118.08 -122.02
N ARG A 305 -20.90 117.10 -121.30
CA ARG A 305 -19.45 116.99 -121.01
C ARG A 305 -19.01 115.60 -120.51
N LYS A 306 -18.03 115.00 -121.20
CA LYS A 306 -17.16 113.93 -120.67
C LYS A 306 -16.22 114.51 -119.60
N ARG A 307 -16.11 113.87 -118.43
CA ARG A 307 -15.01 113.99 -117.44
C ARG A 307 -14.78 112.57 -116.89
N LEU A 308 -13.66 111.91 -117.21
CA LEU A 308 -12.25 112.09 -116.81
C LEU A 308 -11.90 111.20 -115.61
N SER A 309 -11.04 110.23 -115.90
CA SER A 309 -10.33 109.32 -115.01
C SER A 309 -9.38 110.06 -114.05
N GLY A 310 -9.35 109.62 -112.80
CA GLY A 310 -8.29 109.85 -111.82
C GLY A 310 -8.50 108.86 -110.67
N ASN A 311 -7.50 108.23 -110.04
CA ASN A 311 -6.09 108.53 -109.94
C ASN A 311 -5.39 107.23 -109.48
N VAL A 312 -4.48 106.64 -110.28
CA VAL A 312 -3.85 105.32 -110.03
C VAL A 312 -2.66 105.40 -109.04
N GLY A 313 -2.31 106.62 -108.59
CA GLY A 313 -1.19 106.86 -107.66
C GLY A 313 -1.44 106.47 -106.20
N SER A 314 -2.70 106.33 -105.76
CA SER A 314 -3.05 105.99 -104.36
C SER A 314 -2.95 104.50 -104.03
N ILE A 315 -2.91 103.62 -105.05
CA ILE A 315 -2.82 102.17 -104.87
C ILE A 315 -1.38 101.74 -104.57
N SER A 316 -0.37 102.38 -105.19
CA SER A 316 1.04 102.06 -104.96
C SER A 316 1.51 102.43 -103.53
N THR A 317 0.98 103.50 -102.94
CA THR A 317 1.35 103.90 -101.56
C THR A 317 0.70 103.01 -100.50
N ALA A 318 -0.53 102.54 -100.75
CA ALA A 318 -1.22 101.60 -99.86
C ALA A 318 -0.57 100.19 -99.88
N LEU A 319 -0.07 99.76 -101.04
CA LEU A 319 0.64 98.47 -101.17
C LEU A 319 1.98 98.48 -100.42
N ALA A 320 2.77 99.56 -100.55
CA ALA A 320 4.02 99.71 -99.82
C ALA A 320 3.82 99.74 -98.29
N GLN A 321 2.77 100.40 -97.81
CA GLN A 321 2.43 100.40 -96.37
C GLN A 321 1.98 99.02 -95.85
N CYS A 322 1.26 98.22 -96.65
CA CYS A 322 0.91 96.85 -96.28
C CYS A 322 2.16 95.95 -96.19
N GLN A 323 3.13 96.15 -97.09
CA GLN A 323 4.35 95.35 -97.14
C GLN A 323 5.25 95.59 -95.90
N VAL A 324 5.33 96.84 -95.43
CA VAL A 324 6.08 97.18 -94.19
C VAL A 324 5.41 96.57 -92.96
N LYS A 325 4.08 96.68 -92.81
CA LYS A 325 3.36 96.09 -91.67
C LYS A 325 3.46 94.56 -91.61
N THR A 326 3.47 93.91 -92.77
CA THR A 326 3.65 92.44 -92.85
C THR A 326 5.06 92.04 -92.40
N SER A 327 6.06 92.87 -92.71
CA SER A 327 7.45 92.67 -92.28
C SER A 327 7.63 92.84 -90.77
N GLU A 328 7.02 93.87 -90.17
CA GLU A 328 7.01 94.08 -88.72
C GLU A 328 6.34 92.91 -87.98
N GLN A 329 5.17 92.47 -88.44
CA GLN A 329 4.48 91.32 -87.84
C GLN A 329 5.31 90.03 -87.94
N GLN A 330 6.05 89.83 -89.04
CA GLN A 330 6.92 88.67 -89.18
C GLN A 330 8.10 88.70 -88.21
N THR A 331 8.70 89.88 -87.97
CA THR A 331 9.76 90.02 -86.97
C THR A 331 9.28 89.79 -85.54
N GLU A 332 8.05 90.22 -85.22
CA GLU A 332 7.44 90.00 -83.91
C GLU A 332 7.13 88.50 -83.67
N ILE A 333 6.67 87.79 -84.70
CA ILE A 333 6.46 86.33 -84.64
C ILE A 333 7.76 85.58 -84.36
N ASP A 334 8.86 85.96 -85.02
CA ASP A 334 10.15 85.29 -84.84
C ASP A 334 10.74 85.54 -83.45
N GLU A 335 10.55 86.73 -82.89
CA GLU A 335 10.96 87.07 -81.52
C GLU A 335 10.15 86.28 -80.47
N LEU A 336 8.84 86.14 -80.65
CA LEU A 336 7.99 85.33 -79.76
C LEU A 336 8.36 83.84 -79.82
N ARG A 337 8.70 83.31 -80.99
CA ARG A 337 9.19 81.93 -81.14
C ARG A 337 10.52 81.69 -80.41
N ARG A 338 11.40 82.69 -80.40
CA ARG A 338 12.68 82.66 -79.66
C ARG A 338 12.43 82.61 -78.15
N GLN A 339 11.54 83.46 -77.63
CA GLN A 339 11.18 83.49 -76.21
C GLN A 339 10.55 82.16 -75.75
N LEU A 340 9.68 81.57 -76.58
CA LEU A 340 9.06 80.28 -76.27
C LEU A 340 10.07 79.12 -76.25
N SER A 341 11.10 79.19 -77.09
CA SER A 341 12.19 78.21 -77.10
C SER A 341 13.08 78.30 -75.86
N GLN A 342 13.37 79.52 -75.37
CA GLN A 342 14.08 79.73 -74.11
C GLN A 342 13.27 79.25 -72.90
N ALA A 343 11.96 79.54 -72.85
CA ALA A 343 11.08 79.07 -71.77
C ALA A 343 11.01 77.53 -71.71
N LYS A 344 10.98 76.85 -72.86
CA LYS A 344 10.99 75.38 -72.93
C LYS A 344 12.29 74.77 -72.38
N GLN A 345 13.44 75.37 -72.64
CA GLN A 345 14.71 74.87 -72.09
C GLN A 345 14.79 75.01 -70.57
N GLY A 346 14.25 76.10 -70.00
CA GLY A 346 14.15 76.26 -68.54
C GLY A 346 13.26 75.22 -67.87
N LEU A 347 12.15 74.84 -68.53
CA LEU A 347 11.23 73.82 -68.01
C LEU A 347 11.83 72.41 -68.03
N VAL A 348 12.64 72.08 -69.05
CA VAL A 348 13.33 70.78 -69.15
C VAL A 348 14.36 70.62 -68.05
N TRP A 349 15.13 71.66 -67.73
CA TRP A 349 16.13 71.62 -66.67
C TRP A 349 15.52 71.40 -65.27
N LEU A 350 14.39 72.06 -64.97
CA LEU A 350 13.65 71.86 -63.71
C LEU A 350 13.09 70.43 -63.58
N SER A 351 12.61 69.86 -64.69
CA SER A 351 12.10 68.48 -64.70
C SER A 351 13.20 67.44 -64.47
N GLU A 352 14.41 67.65 -64.98
CA GLU A 352 15.55 66.76 -64.71
C GLU A 352 16.03 66.85 -63.27
N GLN A 353 15.99 68.04 -62.66
CA GLN A 353 16.36 68.23 -61.26
C GLN A 353 15.39 67.53 -60.31
N GLU A 354 14.09 67.60 -60.58
CA GLU A 354 13.07 66.89 -59.80
C GLU A 354 13.17 65.37 -59.94
N LYS A 355 13.49 64.86 -61.15
CA LYS A 355 13.74 63.44 -61.36
C LYS A 355 14.94 62.94 -60.56
N LYS A 356 16.03 63.70 -60.49
CA LYS A 356 17.20 63.36 -59.66
C LYS A 356 16.85 63.30 -58.17
N ALA A 357 16.11 64.29 -57.66
CA ALA A 357 15.68 64.32 -56.26
C ALA A 357 14.83 63.09 -55.88
N ARG A 358 13.88 62.69 -56.75
CA ARG A 358 13.04 61.49 -56.52
C ARG A 358 13.85 60.19 -56.50
N VAL A 359 14.86 60.07 -57.36
CA VAL A 359 15.74 58.89 -57.38
C VAL A 359 16.62 58.82 -56.13
N GLU A 360 17.17 59.95 -55.69
CA GLU A 360 17.97 60.03 -54.46
C GLU A 360 17.15 59.67 -53.21
N ASP A 361 15.91 60.17 -53.12
CA ASP A 361 14.98 59.80 -52.05
C ASP A 361 14.65 58.31 -52.09
N SER A 362 14.38 57.73 -53.26
CA SER A 362 14.12 56.30 -53.42
C SER A 362 15.29 55.43 -52.95
N VAL A 363 16.53 55.86 -53.23
CA VAL A 363 17.75 55.17 -52.78
C VAL A 363 17.93 55.30 -51.27
N SER A 364 17.66 56.49 -50.71
CA SER A 364 17.71 56.76 -49.26
C SER A 364 16.72 55.89 -48.49
N TRP A 365 15.47 55.79 -48.98
CA TRP A 365 14.45 54.93 -48.42
C TRP A 365 14.81 53.44 -48.49
N SER A 366 15.35 52.99 -49.63
CA SER A 366 15.78 51.60 -49.79
C SER A 366 16.90 51.21 -48.82
N LYS A 367 17.84 52.14 -48.54
CA LYS A 367 18.91 51.92 -47.55
C LYS A 367 18.35 51.82 -46.14
N LYS A 368 17.47 52.75 -45.73
CA LYS A 368 16.82 52.71 -44.41
C LYS A 368 16.03 51.42 -44.21
N ASN A 369 15.30 50.97 -45.24
CA ASN A 369 14.50 49.76 -45.15
C ASN A 369 15.37 48.50 -44.96
N ARG A 370 16.51 48.40 -45.68
CA ARG A 370 17.47 47.29 -45.47
C ARG A 370 18.06 47.26 -44.06
N VAL A 371 18.35 48.41 -43.46
CA VAL A 371 18.87 48.49 -42.08
C VAL A 371 17.81 48.00 -41.09
N LEU A 372 16.57 48.47 -41.22
CA LEU A 372 15.45 48.05 -40.37
C LEU A 372 15.15 46.55 -40.53
N GLU A 373 15.25 46.01 -41.75
CA GLU A 373 15.06 44.59 -42.01
C GLU A 373 16.16 43.73 -41.38
N ALA A 374 17.42 44.19 -41.44
CA ALA A 374 18.54 43.54 -40.76
C ALA A 374 18.39 43.57 -39.22
N GLU A 375 17.91 44.68 -38.65
CA GLU A 375 17.60 44.77 -37.22
C GLU A 375 16.45 43.84 -36.83
N CYS A 376 15.37 43.79 -37.62
CA CYS A 376 14.26 42.84 -37.41
C CYS A 376 14.73 41.38 -37.46
N GLN A 377 15.62 41.04 -38.39
CA GLN A 377 16.21 39.70 -38.46
C GLN A 377 17.10 39.41 -37.25
N SER A 378 17.91 40.37 -36.81
CA SER A 378 18.73 40.23 -35.60
C SER A 378 17.87 40.00 -34.35
N LEU A 379 16.76 40.74 -34.21
CA LEU A 379 15.81 40.57 -33.12
C LEU A 379 15.12 39.20 -33.19
N ARG A 380 14.76 38.73 -34.39
CA ARG A 380 14.17 37.40 -34.59
C ARG A 380 15.12 36.27 -34.20
N ILE A 381 16.41 36.40 -34.53
CA ILE A 381 17.45 35.44 -34.13
C ILE A 381 17.62 35.47 -32.61
N LYS A 382 17.70 36.65 -31.98
CA LYS A 382 17.80 36.78 -30.52
C LYS A 382 16.60 36.20 -29.78
N VAL A 383 15.38 36.32 -30.33
CA VAL A 383 14.16 35.69 -29.78
C VAL A 383 14.20 34.16 -29.95
N SER A 384 14.79 33.67 -31.04
CA SER A 384 14.95 32.24 -31.29
C SER A 384 16.03 31.62 -30.39
N ASP A 385 17.12 32.35 -30.11
CA ASP A 385 18.20 31.92 -29.21
C ASP A 385 17.81 32.05 -27.71
N ALA A 386 16.86 32.93 -27.38
CA ALA A 386 16.34 33.09 -26.02
C ALA A 386 15.22 32.09 -25.65
N SER A 387 14.86 31.15 -26.53
CA SER A 387 13.88 30.10 -26.23
C SER A 387 14.56 28.84 -25.69
N PRO A 388 14.38 28.47 -24.40
CA PRO A 388 14.80 27.18 -23.91
C PRO A 388 13.81 26.12 -24.41
N LEU A 389 14.36 25.13 -25.12
CA LEU A 389 13.84 23.79 -25.39
C LEU A 389 12.47 23.45 -24.76
N THR A 390 11.45 23.33 -25.60
CA THR A 390 10.29 22.46 -25.34
C THR A 390 10.02 21.59 -26.57
N PRO A 391 10.01 20.25 -26.43
CA PRO A 391 9.65 19.35 -27.53
C PRO A 391 8.13 19.12 -27.57
N VAL A 392 7.66 18.43 -28.63
CA VAL A 392 6.31 17.84 -28.83
C VAL A 392 5.33 18.80 -29.54
N ARG A 393 4.60 18.46 -30.63
CA ARG A 393 4.06 17.18 -31.14
C ARG A 393 3.72 17.34 -32.63
N ARG A 394 3.99 16.31 -33.45
CA ARG A 394 3.32 16.09 -34.73
C ARG A 394 1.83 15.81 -34.49
N GLN A 395 0.93 16.43 -35.25
CA GLN A 395 -0.30 15.80 -35.77
C GLN A 395 -0.86 16.65 -36.91
N GLY A 396 -1.07 16.02 -38.07
CA GLY A 396 -1.65 16.64 -39.25
C GLY A 396 -3.18 16.71 -39.19
N ARG A 397 -3.75 17.52 -40.08
CA ARG A 397 -5.09 17.36 -40.64
C ARG A 397 -5.26 18.24 -41.87
N SER A 398 -5.62 17.62 -42.98
CA SER A 398 -6.06 18.23 -44.23
C SER A 398 -7.40 18.95 -44.08
N PRO A 399 -7.71 19.99 -44.88
CA PRO A 399 -9.02 20.64 -44.87
C PRO A 399 -10.01 19.97 -45.83
N PRO A 400 -11.34 20.04 -45.56
CA PRO A 400 -12.36 19.40 -46.37
C PRO A 400 -12.81 20.27 -47.54
N THR A 401 -13.12 19.62 -48.65
CA THR A 401 -13.87 20.16 -49.79
C THR A 401 -15.34 20.33 -49.38
N ILE A 402 -15.92 21.49 -49.70
CA ILE A 402 -17.33 21.86 -49.50
C ILE A 402 -17.97 22.02 -50.91
N PRO A 403 -19.26 21.66 -51.10
CA PRO A 403 -19.79 21.14 -52.37
C PRO A 403 -20.04 22.16 -53.47
#